data_AF-A0A8T6W475-F1
#
_entry.id   AF-A0A8T6W475-F1
#
_cell.length_a   1.000
_cell.length_b   1.000
_cell.length_c   1.000
_cell.angle_alpha   90.00
_cell.angle_beta   90.00
_cell.angle_gamma   90.00
#
_symmetry.space_group_name_H-M   'P 1'
#
loop_
_entity.id
_entity.type
_entity.pdbx_description
1 polymer ?
#
loop_
_entity_poly.entity_id
_entity_poly.type
_entity_poly.pdbx_seq_one_letter_code
_entity_poly.pdbx_strand_id
1 'polypeptide(L)'
;MGMNTTFVDEDVEEGVTYYYVVGADSSFGGSSVTEVVNVTLGGTQEETEQPETWELLLSFVIVIGLAGAMYYVFKMERKIGKDEQS
;
A
#
# COMPACT_ATOMS: atom_id res chain seq x y z
N MET A 1 -18.13 18.00 -39.47
CA MET A 1 -18.35 17.27 -38.20
C MET A 1 -17.14 16.37 -38.00
N GLY A 2 -16.42 16.51 -36.90
CA GLY A 2 -15.21 15.72 -36.64
C GLY A 2 -15.59 14.32 -36.17
N MET A 3 -14.96 13.30 -36.74
CA MET A 3 -15.00 11.96 -36.17
C MET A 3 -14.15 11.98 -34.91
N ASN A 4 -14.75 11.69 -33.75
CA ASN A 4 -14.02 11.48 -32.51
C ASN A 4 -13.79 9.98 -32.33
N THR A 5 -12.55 9.58 -32.10
CA THR A 5 -12.14 8.17 -31.92
C THR A 5 -11.84 7.85 -30.46
N THR A 6 -12.23 8.73 -29.53
CA THR A 6 -11.98 8.58 -28.08
C THR A 6 -13.28 8.61 -27.31
N PHE A 7 -13.42 7.68 -26.36
CA PHE A 7 -14.53 7.61 -25.42
C PHE A 7 -13.98 7.34 -24.01
N VAL A 8 -14.58 7.94 -22.99
CA VAL A 8 -14.24 7.72 -21.57
C VAL A 8 -15.47 7.11 -20.91
N ASP A 9 -15.30 5.92 -20.33
CA ASP A 9 -16.31 5.28 -19.51
C ASP A 9 -16.08 5.70 -18.04
N GLU A 10 -16.98 6.52 -17.50
CA GLU A 10 -16.90 7.05 -16.14
C GLU A 10 -17.61 6.14 -15.11
N ASP A 11 -18.44 5.20 -15.58
CA ASP A 11 -19.32 4.37 -14.76
C ASP A 11 -18.68 2.98 -14.51
N VAL A 12 -17.48 3.00 -13.96
CA VAL A 12 -16.65 1.79 -13.77
C VAL A 12 -16.33 1.53 -12.30
N GLU A 13 -16.39 0.26 -11.90
CA GLU A 13 -16.16 -0.18 -10.53
C GLU A 13 -14.79 -0.84 -10.34
N GLU A 14 -14.20 -0.63 -9.16
CA GLU A 14 -12.93 -1.24 -8.78
C GLU A 14 -13.03 -2.77 -8.70
N GLY A 15 -11.99 -3.46 -9.18
CA GLY A 15 -11.90 -4.92 -9.16
C GLY A 15 -12.77 -5.61 -10.22
N VAL A 16 -13.58 -4.86 -10.97
CA VAL A 16 -14.39 -5.39 -12.07
C VAL A 16 -13.58 -5.39 -13.37
N THR A 17 -13.69 -6.48 -14.12
CA THR A 17 -13.13 -6.59 -15.47
C THR A 17 -14.16 -6.17 -16.51
N TYR A 18 -13.85 -5.11 -17.24
CA TYR A 18 -14.66 -4.60 -18.34
C TYR A 18 -14.11 -5.05 -19.69
N TYR A 19 -15.01 -5.32 -20.63
CA TYR A 19 -14.71 -5.78 -21.99
C TYR A 19 -15.27 -4.78 -23.00
N TYR A 20 -14.40 -4.22 -23.84
CA TYR A 20 -14.74 -3.20 -24.82
C TYR A 20 -14.49 -3.68 -26.24
N VAL A 21 -15.37 -3.25 -27.15
CA VAL A 21 -15.25 -3.40 -28.59
C VAL A 21 -15.62 -2.08 -29.26
N VAL A 22 -15.03 -1.79 -30.41
CA VAL A 22 -15.33 -0.57 -31.18
C VAL A 22 -15.87 -0.97 -32.56
N GLY A 23 -16.96 -0.33 -32.98
CA GLY A 23 -17.53 -0.46 -34.32
C GLY A 23 -17.76 0.91 -34.94
N ALA A 24 -17.62 1.02 -36.25
CA ALA A 24 -17.96 2.24 -36.98
C ALA A 24 -19.37 2.12 -37.55
N ASP A 25 -20.20 3.14 -37.34
CA ASP A 25 -21.53 3.21 -37.95
C ASP A 25 -21.59 4.31 -39.02
N SER A 26 -22.31 4.03 -40.10
CA SER A 26 -22.47 4.96 -41.22
C SER A 26 -23.89 4.90 -41.77
N SER A 27 -24.26 5.87 -42.62
CA SER A 27 -25.57 5.88 -43.29
C SER A 27 -25.82 4.65 -44.19
N PHE A 28 -24.79 3.88 -44.51
CA PHE A 28 -24.85 2.66 -45.30
C PHE A 28 -24.85 1.38 -44.44
N GLY A 29 -24.78 1.53 -43.11
CA GLY A 29 -24.72 0.43 -42.14
C GLY A 29 -23.45 0.45 -41.30
N GLY A 30 -23.43 -0.41 -40.28
CA GLY A 30 -22.31 -0.61 -39.36
C GLY A 30 -21.24 -1.56 -39.89
N SER A 31 -20.00 -1.35 -39.44
CA SER A 31 -18.87 -2.26 -39.66
C SER A 31 -18.89 -3.44 -38.69
N SER A 32 -18.07 -4.44 -38.96
CA SER A 32 -17.65 -5.39 -37.92
C SER A 32 -16.99 -4.64 -36.76
N VAL A 33 -17.15 -5.18 -35.55
CA VAL A 33 -16.47 -4.68 -34.35
C VAL A 33 -15.01 -5.15 -34.31
N THR A 34 -14.18 -4.46 -33.52
CA THR A 34 -12.81 -4.87 -33.23
C THR A 34 -12.73 -6.17 -32.42
N GLU A 35 -11.52 -6.69 -32.26
CA GLU A 35 -11.24 -7.65 -31.19
C GLU A 35 -11.55 -7.04 -29.82
N VAL A 36 -11.87 -7.92 -28.86
CA VAL A 36 -12.21 -7.53 -27.50
C VAL A 36 -10.95 -7.10 -26.75
N VAL A 37 -10.98 -5.89 -26.20
CA VAL A 37 -9.98 -5.42 -25.24
C VAL A 37 -10.60 -5.49 -23.85
N ASN A 38 -9.86 -5.93 -22.85
CA ASN A 38 -10.32 -5.96 -21.47
C ASN A 38 -9.39 -5.22 -20.54
N VAL A 39 -9.97 -4.68 -19.48
CA VAL A 39 -9.24 -4.00 -18.41
C VAL A 39 -9.88 -4.35 -17.08
N THR A 40 -9.05 -4.75 -16.11
CA THR A 40 -9.47 -4.87 -14.71
C THR A 40 -8.99 -3.61 -14.01
N LEU A 41 -9.91 -2.85 -13.42
CA LEU A 41 -9.53 -1.69 -12.64
C LEU A 41 -8.91 -2.16 -11.35
N GLY A 42 -7.59 -2.02 -11.26
CA GLY A 42 -6.90 -2.15 -9.99
C GLY A 42 -7.37 -1.02 -9.10
N GLY A 43 -7.62 -1.34 -7.83
CA GLY A 43 -7.81 -0.32 -6.84
C GLY A 43 -6.71 0.69 -6.84
N THR A 44 -7.08 1.92 -6.50
CA THR A 44 -6.09 2.80 -5.88
C THR A 44 -5.60 2.00 -4.69
N GLN A 45 -4.32 1.62 -4.68
CA GLN A 45 -3.72 1.08 -3.48
C GLN A 45 -3.95 2.15 -2.43
N GLU A 46 -4.97 1.97 -1.59
CA GLU A 46 -5.01 2.63 -0.31
C GLU A 46 -3.71 2.16 0.32
N GLU A 47 -2.72 3.05 0.28
CA GLU A 47 -1.42 2.85 0.87
C GLU A 47 -1.72 2.79 2.36
N THR A 48 -2.12 1.60 2.82
CA THR A 48 -2.24 1.27 4.24
C THR A 48 -0.96 1.78 4.85
N GLU A 49 -1.07 2.77 5.73
CA GLU A 49 0.03 3.44 6.41
C GLU A 49 0.93 2.39 7.06
N GLN A 50 1.87 1.86 6.29
CA GLN A 50 2.87 0.95 6.78
C GLN A 50 3.73 1.83 7.69
N PRO A 51 3.95 1.44 8.96
CA PRO A 51 4.76 2.27 9.84
C PRO A 51 6.09 2.51 9.16
N GLU A 52 6.41 3.80 8.96
CA GLU A 52 7.67 4.23 8.38
C GLU A 52 8.80 3.52 9.11
N THR A 53 9.84 3.10 8.38
CA THR A 53 10.98 2.37 8.97
C THR A 53 11.59 3.10 10.18
N TRP A 54 11.44 4.42 10.23
CA TRP A 54 11.81 5.28 11.35
C TRP A 54 10.99 5.05 12.63
N GLU A 55 9.69 4.75 12.55
CA GLU A 55 8.86 4.36 13.70
C GLU A 55 9.35 3.04 14.31
N LEU A 56 9.78 2.10 13.47
CA LEU A 56 10.42 0.87 13.94
C LEU A 56 11.76 1.17 14.62
N LEU A 57 12.59 2.04 14.04
CA LEU A 57 13.87 2.44 14.64
C LEU A 57 13.66 3.13 16.01
N LEU A 58 12.65 3.99 16.14
CA LEU A 58 12.27 4.59 17.42
C LEU A 58 11.89 3.52 18.45
N SER A 59 11.12 2.50 18.06
CA SER A 59 10.75 1.38 18.94
C SER A 59 11.97 0.58 19.43
N PHE A 60 12.94 0.30 18.55
CA PHE A 60 14.18 -0.41 18.92
C PHE A 60 15.03 0.39 19.91
N VAL A 61 15.16 1.71 19.71
CA VAL A 61 15.90 2.59 20.63
C VAL A 61 15.28 2.59 22.02
N ILE A 62 13.95 2.64 22.10
CA ILE A 62 13.21 2.58 23.37
C ILE A 62 13.47 1.25 24.09
N VAL A 63 13.37 0.12 23.38
CA VAL A 63 13.57 -1.22 23.96
C VAL A 63 15.01 -1.40 24.46
N ILE A 64 16.01 -0.96 23.70
CA ILE A 64 17.42 -1.02 24.12
C ILE A 64 17.66 -0.14 25.35
N GLY A 65 17.08 1.05 25.39
CA GLY A 65 17.15 1.95 26.54
C GLY A 65 16.57 1.32 27.80
N LEU A 66 15.37 0.73 27.71
CA LEU A 66 14.71 0.05 28.83
C LEU A 66 15.49 -1.19 29.29
N ALA A 67 15.99 -2.00 28.36
CA ALA A 67 16.83 -3.16 28.68
C ALA A 67 18.14 -2.74 29.36
N GLY A 68 18.77 -1.66 28.87
CA GLY A 68 19.96 -1.07 29.48
C GLY A 68 19.70 -0.55 30.89
N ALA A 69 18.58 0.14 31.10
CA ALA A 69 18.17 0.62 32.42
C ALA A 69 17.89 -0.55 33.38
N MET A 70 17.15 -1.57 32.95
CA MET A 70 16.91 -2.79 33.72
C MET A 70 18.22 -3.50 34.08
N TYR A 71 19.13 -3.64 33.11
CA TYR A 71 20.45 -4.22 33.35
C TYR A 71 21.26 -3.40 34.36
N TYR A 72 21.19 -2.07 34.27
CA TYR A 72 21.90 -1.18 35.18
C TYR A 72 21.38 -1.27 36.61
N VAL A 73 20.05 -1.29 36.79
CA VAL A 73 19.40 -1.50 38.10
C VAL A 73 19.80 -2.85 38.69
N PHE A 74 19.69 -3.93 37.92
CA PHE A 74 20.08 -5.27 38.36
C PHE A 74 21.56 -5.37 38.73
N LYS A 75 22.43 -4.65 38.01
CA LYS A 75 23.87 -4.58 38.33
C LYS A 75 24.14 -3.78 39.60
N MET A 76 23.33 -2.76 39.92
CA MET A 76 23.46 -1.97 41.15
C MET A 76 23.07 -2.77 42.38
N GLU A 77 21.98 -3.54 42.33
CA GLU A 77 21.56 -4.41 43.44
C GLU A 77 22.65 -5.44 43.81
N ARG A 78 23.39 -5.95 42.82
CA ARG A 78 24.52 -6.87 43.05
C ARG A 78 25.78 -6.22 43.63
N LYS A 79 25.93 -4.90 43.54
CA LYS A 79 27.05 -4.19 44.17
C LYS A 79 26.76 -3.91 45.63
N ILE A 80 25.59 -3.36 45.94
CA ILE A 80 25.21 -2.99 47.32
C ILE A 80 25.30 -4.18 48.30
N GLY A 81 24.94 -5.40 47.88
CA GLY A 81 25.05 -6.60 48.73
C GLY A 81 26.48 -7.11 48.98
N LYS A 82 27.51 -6.53 48.34
CA LYS A 82 28.92 -6.92 48.50
C LYS A 82 29.69 -5.98 49.42
N ASP A 83 29.12 -4.82 49.73
CA ASP A 83 29.73 -3.74 50.52
C ASP A 83 29.48 -3.94 52.03
N GLU A 84 28.45 -4.71 52.40
CA GLU A 84 28.06 -4.98 53.80
C GLU A 84 28.82 -6.15 54.45
N GLN A 85 29.70 -6.85 53.71
CA GLN A 85 30.46 -8.01 54.17
C GLN A 85 31.98 -7.77 54.19
N SER A 86 32.41 -6.51 54.40
CA SER A 86 33.82 -6.14 54.63
C SER A 86 34.01 -5.33 55.91
#